data_AF-A0AAD4BXR6-F1
#
_entry.id   AF-A0AAD4BXR6-F1
#
_cell.length_a   1.000
_cell.length_b   1.000
_cell.length_c   1.000
_cell.angle_alpha   90.00
_cell.angle_beta   90.00
_cell.angle_gamma   90.00
#
_symmetry.space_group_name_H-M   'P 1'
#
loop_
_entity.id
_entity.type
_entity.pdbx_description
1 polymer ?
#
loop_
_entity_poly.entity_id
_entity_poly.type
_entity_poly.pdbx_seq_one_letter_code
_entity_poly.pdbx_strand_id
1 'polypeptide(L)'
;MCCSHIAATLADPRVGVDVLNKYKTVAAWHARRIQDTSPPAKRRKVSAPTCDTCNATLSRPFVCLSCSFAGCWQSGHVINHLHETAHSFCVDTRSGSVFCADCDDFIYDATIDSTYLSTVILIEEQLTRFQVVKRIREPYQPWTPDESESAILKEATVLPCQGRRGLLNLGQTCFLNVILQCFIYNPLLRNYFLSDRHNTRLCKHTDCTCCEMDNLFSEVYSPIQTPFGPTSFLATTWKVSAEMSGYSQQDAHEFFITALNQIHMTCRGSTNISCNCVIHQTFAGQLQSDVTCERCGNTTSTVDPMLDVSLELKAKGGEGGGGENTLAGCLRRFTKPEKLPAKEYSCSKCTKAHEAVKRLSIRKLPSVLSFQFKRFEHKTTSKGVSQKIDTPVRFPASLNMAPYTTLVMNQSSKDSDGSTYPGPQAMYEYDLFAVINHEGQMDNGHYTNFARFRDEWYRFDDDKVTLSTLGACLNSNAYMCFYVKRHLEYKPNMKPTYRVTRDNDIVREQEQEKLKEMARQKEVDDALMATIAGD
;
A
#
# COMPACT_ATOMS: atom_id res chain seq x y z
N MET A 1 -19.85 20.34 -0.21
CA MET A 1 -20.62 21.49 -0.75
C MET A 1 -19.65 22.30 -1.58
N CYS A 2 -19.97 22.67 -2.82
CA CYS A 2 -19.07 23.48 -3.64
C CYS A 2 -19.05 24.92 -3.12
N CYS A 3 -17.87 25.52 -3.00
CA CYS A 3 -17.71 26.91 -2.62
C CYS A 3 -18.25 27.82 -3.74
N SER A 4 -19.28 28.62 -3.46
CA SER A 4 -19.85 29.56 -4.45
C SER A 4 -18.84 30.63 -4.87
N HIS A 5 -17.93 31.02 -3.98
CA HIS A 5 -16.92 32.06 -4.24
C HIS A 5 -15.89 31.61 -5.27
N ILE A 6 -15.38 30.37 -5.18
CA ILE A 6 -14.44 29.86 -6.19
C ILE A 6 -15.15 29.67 -7.53
N ALA A 7 -16.39 29.18 -7.53
CA ALA A 7 -17.16 28.97 -8.75
C ALA A 7 -17.41 30.29 -9.48
N ALA A 8 -17.77 31.35 -8.74
CA ALA A 8 -17.92 32.69 -9.29
C ALA A 8 -16.59 33.26 -9.82
N THR A 9 -15.49 33.04 -9.10
CA THR A 9 -14.16 33.50 -9.50
C THR A 9 -13.65 32.80 -10.76
N LEU A 10 -13.89 31.49 -10.89
CA LEU A 10 -13.53 30.70 -12.06
C LEU A 10 -14.44 30.94 -13.26
N ALA A 11 -15.68 31.38 -13.04
CA ALA A 11 -16.59 31.80 -14.10
C ALA A 11 -16.18 33.14 -14.74
N ASP A 12 -15.45 33.99 -14.04
CA ASP A 12 -14.87 35.22 -14.60
C ASP A 12 -13.66 34.87 -15.50
N PRO A 13 -13.71 35.16 -16.82
CA PRO A 13 -12.66 34.77 -17.75
C PRO A 13 -11.29 35.41 -17.50
N ARG A 14 -11.23 36.57 -16.83
CA ARG A 14 -9.97 37.27 -16.55
C ARG A 14 -9.43 36.86 -15.17
N VAL A 15 -10.27 37.00 -14.14
CA VAL A 15 -9.87 36.73 -12.76
C VAL A 15 -9.61 35.23 -12.56
N GLY A 16 -10.43 34.37 -13.15
CA GLY A 16 -10.28 32.92 -13.05
C GLY A 16 -8.97 32.42 -13.67
N VAL A 17 -8.55 32.97 -14.81
CA VAL A 17 -7.30 32.60 -15.47
C VAL A 17 -6.09 33.02 -14.63
N ASP A 18 -6.11 34.22 -14.03
CA ASP A 18 -5.01 34.70 -13.19
C ASP A 18 -4.84 33.87 -11.92
N VAL A 19 -5.96 33.54 -11.26
CA VAL A 19 -5.98 32.68 -10.07
C VAL A 19 -5.47 31.28 -10.42
N LEU A 20 -5.92 30.69 -11.53
CA LEU A 20 -5.44 29.38 -12.00
C LEU A 20 -3.96 29.40 -12.38
N ASN A 21 -3.45 30.47 -12.99
CA ASN A 21 -2.04 30.58 -13.34
C ASN A 21 -1.14 30.66 -12.10
N LYS A 22 -1.56 31.42 -11.08
CA LYS A 22 -0.86 31.43 -9.78
C LYS A 22 -0.94 30.08 -9.08
N TYR A 23 -2.12 29.44 -9.10
CA TYR A 23 -2.29 28.09 -8.57
C TYR A 23 -1.35 27.08 -9.24
N LYS A 24 -1.28 27.07 -10.58
CA LYS A 24 -0.34 26.25 -11.36
C LYS A 24 1.11 26.54 -10.98
N THR A 25 1.46 27.81 -10.74
CA THR A 25 2.82 28.19 -10.33
C THR A 25 3.17 27.59 -8.98
N VAL A 26 2.24 27.64 -8.01
CA VAL A 26 2.40 27.03 -6.68
C VAL A 26 2.52 25.50 -6.77
N ALA A 27 1.61 24.86 -7.51
CA ALA A 27 1.63 23.41 -7.72
C ALA A 27 2.92 22.94 -8.41
N ALA A 28 3.38 23.69 -9.43
CA ALA A 28 4.62 23.39 -10.14
C ALA A 28 5.86 23.59 -9.25
N TRP A 29 5.88 24.62 -8.40
CA TRP A 29 6.97 24.82 -7.44
C TRP A 29 7.08 23.65 -6.47
N HIS A 30 5.95 23.17 -5.95
CA HIS A 30 5.91 22.01 -5.07
C HIS A 30 6.37 20.73 -5.78
N ALA A 31 5.84 20.45 -6.97
CA ALA A 31 6.21 19.28 -7.76
C ALA A 31 7.71 19.24 -8.07
N ARG A 32 8.31 20.38 -8.47
CA ARG A 32 9.76 20.51 -8.69
C ARG A 32 10.56 20.27 -7.41
N ARG A 33 10.06 20.72 -6.26
CA ARG A 33 10.73 20.56 -4.96
C ARG A 33 10.73 19.11 -4.46
N ILE A 34 9.67 18.34 -4.72
CA ILE A 34 9.58 16.91 -4.35
C ILE A 34 10.53 16.05 -5.18
N GLN A 35 10.63 16.30 -6.49
CA GLN A 35 11.37 15.43 -7.41
C GLN A 35 12.90 15.63 -7.38
N ASP A 36 13.39 16.67 -6.73
CA ASP A 36 14.81 17.00 -6.68
C ASP A 36 15.51 16.25 -5.53
N THR A 37 15.61 14.92 -5.64
CA THR A 37 16.19 14.03 -4.62
C THR A 37 17.70 13.73 -4.83
N SER A 38 18.34 14.30 -5.84
CA SER A 38 19.81 14.20 -6.02
C SER A 38 20.50 15.47 -5.52
N PRO A 39 21.54 15.40 -4.65
CA PRO A 39 22.30 16.59 -4.29
C PRO A 39 23.16 17.01 -5.50
N PRO A 40 22.94 18.18 -6.13
CA PRO A 40 23.88 18.70 -7.11
C PRO A 40 25.09 19.23 -6.34
N ALA A 41 26.31 18.89 -6.78
CA ALA A 41 27.57 19.25 -6.13
C ALA A 41 27.85 20.77 -6.01
N LYS A 42 26.98 21.63 -6.54
CA LYS A 42 27.08 23.10 -6.46
C LYS A 42 25.69 23.72 -6.47
N ARG A 43 25.06 23.91 -5.31
CA ARG A 43 23.84 24.73 -5.22
C ARG A 43 24.16 26.12 -4.67
N ARG A 44 23.73 27.17 -5.39
CA ARG A 44 23.31 28.41 -4.74
C ARG A 44 22.15 28.02 -3.80
N LYS A 45 22.32 28.21 -2.50
CA LYS A 45 21.29 27.94 -1.49
C LYS A 45 20.04 28.77 -1.81
N VAL A 46 18.98 28.16 -2.33
CA VAL A 46 17.65 28.80 -2.32
C VAL A 46 17.23 28.83 -0.86
N SER A 47 16.99 30.02 -0.30
CA SER A 47 16.56 30.19 1.09
C SER A 47 15.23 29.47 1.31
N ALA A 48 15.07 28.89 2.50
CA ALA A 48 13.78 28.31 2.89
C ALA A 48 12.72 29.43 2.93
N PRO A 49 11.47 29.15 2.50
CA PRO A 49 10.41 30.15 2.57
C PRO A 49 10.18 30.55 4.03
N THR A 50 9.94 31.82 4.27
CA THR A 50 9.71 32.42 5.58
C THR A 50 8.35 33.10 5.60
N CYS A 51 7.75 33.23 6.77
CA CYS A 51 6.51 33.99 6.91
C CYS A 51 6.80 35.49 6.79
N ASP A 52 6.05 36.19 5.96
CA ASP A 52 6.25 37.64 5.76
C ASP A 52 5.94 38.48 7.01
N THR A 53 5.18 37.93 7.97
CA THR A 53 4.84 38.61 9.22
C THR A 53 5.84 38.31 10.34
N CYS A 54 6.15 37.04 10.59
CA CYS A 54 6.98 36.63 11.74
C CYS A 54 8.40 36.17 11.39
N ASN A 55 8.77 36.18 10.11
CA ASN A 55 10.06 35.70 9.59
C ASN A 55 10.42 34.26 9.98
N ALA A 56 9.47 33.48 10.52
CA ALA A 56 9.68 32.09 10.86
C ALA A 56 9.83 31.25 9.59
N THR A 57 10.78 30.32 9.59
CA THR A 57 10.99 29.38 8.49
C THR A 57 9.79 28.44 8.34
N LEU A 58 9.18 28.42 7.17
CA LEU A 58 7.95 27.67 6.88
C LEU A 58 8.27 26.28 6.30
N SER A 59 7.98 25.23 7.07
CA SER A 59 8.00 23.85 6.57
C SER A 59 6.79 23.55 5.67
N ARG A 60 5.66 24.25 5.88
CA ARG A 60 4.41 24.19 5.11
C ARG A 60 3.85 25.61 4.91
N PRO A 61 4.37 26.37 3.92
CA PRO A 61 3.89 27.72 3.66
C PRO A 61 2.49 27.69 3.02
N PHE A 62 1.65 28.64 3.44
CA PHE A 62 0.40 28.97 2.76
C PHE A 62 0.61 30.24 1.96
N VAL A 63 0.25 30.21 0.67
CA VAL A 63 0.50 31.31 -0.27
C VAL A 63 -0.81 31.88 -0.74
N CYS A 64 -0.94 33.20 -0.72
CA CYS A 64 -2.11 33.91 -1.23
C CYS A 64 -2.22 33.77 -2.76
N LEU A 65 -3.44 33.56 -3.29
CA LEU A 65 -3.65 33.55 -4.75
C LEU A 65 -3.82 34.95 -5.34
N SER A 66 -4.00 35.98 -4.51
CA SER A 66 -4.15 37.36 -4.98
C SER A 66 -2.85 38.15 -4.97
N CYS A 67 -1.88 37.82 -4.10
CA CYS A 67 -0.60 38.52 -3.98
C CYS A 67 0.58 37.56 -3.72
N SER A 68 1.78 38.10 -3.46
CA SER A 68 2.99 37.30 -3.17
C SER A 68 3.12 36.86 -1.71
N PHE A 69 2.11 37.10 -0.86
CA PHE A 69 2.21 36.87 0.57
C PHE A 69 2.32 35.39 0.93
N ALA A 70 3.27 35.05 1.79
CA ALA A 70 3.44 33.72 2.37
C ALA A 70 3.30 33.78 3.90
N GLY A 71 2.32 33.03 4.45
CA GLY A 71 1.99 33.04 5.86
C GLY A 71 2.11 31.68 6.54
N CYS A 72 2.33 31.69 7.87
CA CYS A 72 2.14 30.50 8.70
C CYS A 72 0.67 30.29 9.03
N TRP A 73 0.25 29.03 9.07
CA TRP A 73 -1.10 28.64 9.49
C TRP A 73 -1.29 28.64 11.00
N GLN A 74 -0.31 28.12 11.75
CA GLN A 74 -0.44 27.89 13.20
C GLN A 74 -0.68 29.18 14.00
N SER A 75 -0.03 30.28 13.61
CA SER A 75 -0.21 31.60 14.24
C SER A 75 -1.28 32.44 13.53
N GLY A 76 -2.01 31.89 12.56
CA GLY A 76 -3.10 32.57 11.86
C GLY A 76 -2.67 33.69 10.91
N HIS A 77 -1.38 33.96 10.68
CA HIS A 77 -0.92 35.09 9.87
C HIS A 77 -1.44 35.09 8.43
N VAL A 78 -1.63 33.91 7.82
CA VAL A 78 -2.24 33.85 6.48
C VAL A 78 -3.72 34.20 6.51
N ILE A 79 -4.45 33.77 7.53
CA ILE A 79 -5.89 34.06 7.68
C ILE A 79 -6.08 35.56 7.97
N ASN A 80 -5.29 36.12 8.88
CA ASN A 80 -5.29 37.55 9.17
C ASN A 80 -5.00 38.38 7.91
N HIS A 81 -4.00 37.98 7.12
CA HIS A 81 -3.71 38.63 5.84
C HIS A 81 -4.92 38.61 4.90
N LEU A 82 -5.59 37.45 4.73
CA LEU A 82 -6.76 37.33 3.86
C LEU A 82 -7.88 38.29 4.29
N HIS A 83 -8.13 38.45 5.59
CA HIS A 83 -9.11 39.39 6.12
C HIS A 83 -8.68 40.87 5.99
N GLU A 84 -7.43 41.19 6.32
CA GLU A 84 -6.92 42.57 6.30
C GLU A 84 -6.84 43.16 4.89
N THR A 85 -6.50 42.33 3.89
CA THR A 85 -6.36 42.76 2.50
C THR A 85 -7.55 42.40 1.61
N ALA A 86 -8.63 41.86 2.18
CA ALA A 86 -9.81 41.37 1.46
C ALA A 86 -9.46 40.41 0.30
N HIS A 87 -8.52 39.49 0.56
CA HIS A 87 -8.18 38.42 -0.37
C HIS A 87 -8.96 37.15 -0.02
N SER A 88 -9.61 36.52 -1.01
CA SER A 88 -10.51 35.40 -0.73
C SER A 88 -9.82 34.04 -0.60
N PHE A 89 -8.64 33.83 -1.21
CA PHE A 89 -8.07 32.48 -1.36
C PHE A 89 -6.58 32.37 -1.04
N CYS A 90 -6.20 31.28 -0.38
CA CYS A 90 -4.81 30.84 -0.26
C CYS A 90 -4.66 29.35 -0.55
N VAL A 91 -3.44 28.92 -0.89
CA VAL A 91 -3.10 27.52 -1.21
C VAL A 91 -2.12 26.99 -0.19
N ASP A 92 -2.38 25.78 0.31
CA ASP A 92 -1.35 24.99 0.96
C ASP A 92 -0.38 24.45 -0.08
N THR A 93 0.83 25.01 -0.10
CA THR A 93 1.88 24.60 -1.04
C THR A 93 2.26 23.12 -0.96
N ARG A 94 1.94 22.41 0.14
CA ARG A 94 2.27 20.99 0.32
C ARG A 94 1.21 20.03 -0.19
N SER A 95 -0.07 20.34 0.03
CA SER A 95 -1.18 19.47 -0.41
C SER A 95 -1.81 19.91 -1.73
N GLY A 96 -1.61 21.17 -2.14
CA GLY A 96 -2.35 21.77 -3.23
C GLY A 96 -3.77 22.19 -2.85
N SER A 97 -4.22 21.98 -1.60
CA SER A 97 -5.56 22.36 -1.16
C SER A 97 -5.72 23.88 -1.10
N VAL A 98 -6.84 24.38 -1.60
CA VAL A 98 -7.21 25.80 -1.58
C VAL A 98 -8.12 26.06 -0.37
N PHE A 99 -7.84 27.11 0.38
CA PHE A 99 -8.69 27.58 1.48
C PHE A 99 -9.39 28.87 1.06
N CYS A 100 -10.67 28.99 1.41
CA CYS A 100 -11.49 30.17 1.19
C CYS A 100 -11.73 30.91 2.51
N ALA A 101 -11.33 32.17 2.60
CA ALA A 101 -11.56 32.99 3.79
C ALA A 101 -13.05 33.30 4.01
N ASP A 102 -13.83 33.42 2.94
CA ASP A 102 -15.27 33.74 3.01
C ASP A 102 -16.11 32.54 3.46
N CYS A 103 -15.67 31.31 3.17
CA CYS A 103 -16.31 30.08 3.66
C CYS A 103 -15.73 29.58 4.98
N ASP A 104 -14.55 30.09 5.37
CA ASP A 104 -13.73 29.55 6.46
C ASP A 104 -13.49 28.03 6.33
N ASP A 105 -13.31 27.54 5.10
CA ASP A 105 -13.17 26.11 4.81
C ASP A 105 -12.28 25.85 3.58
N PHE A 106 -11.77 24.62 3.48
CA PHE A 106 -11.07 24.14 2.29
C PHE A 106 -12.05 23.85 1.16
N ILE A 107 -11.63 24.21 -0.04
CA ILE A 107 -12.38 24.07 -1.27
C ILE A 107 -12.05 22.73 -1.91
N TYR A 108 -13.09 21.96 -2.21
CA TYR A 108 -13.02 20.73 -2.99
C TYR A 108 -13.73 20.96 -4.32
N ASP A 109 -12.97 21.39 -5.31
CA ASP A 109 -13.47 21.74 -6.64
C ASP A 109 -12.76 20.92 -7.73
N ALA A 110 -13.53 20.32 -8.63
CA ALA A 110 -13.00 19.41 -9.65
C ALA A 110 -12.05 20.09 -10.65
N THR A 111 -12.23 21.39 -10.91
CA THR A 111 -11.34 22.16 -11.78
C THR A 111 -9.99 22.42 -11.12
N ILE A 112 -9.99 22.68 -9.80
CA ILE A 112 -8.76 22.82 -9.02
C ILE A 112 -8.01 21.48 -8.95
N ASP A 113 -8.70 20.39 -8.65
CA ASP A 113 -8.10 19.05 -8.56
C ASP A 113 -7.50 18.58 -9.90
N SER A 114 -8.23 18.77 -11.00
CA SER A 114 -7.72 18.44 -12.35
C SER A 114 -6.54 19.34 -12.76
N THR A 115 -6.56 20.61 -12.39
CA THR A 115 -5.43 21.54 -12.63
C THR A 115 -4.20 21.14 -11.82
N TYR A 116 -4.38 20.73 -10.56
CA TYR A 116 -3.29 20.23 -9.72
C TYR A 116 -2.63 19.01 -10.33
N LEU A 117 -3.44 17.98 -10.65
CA LEU A 117 -2.96 16.73 -11.22
C LEU A 117 -2.23 16.94 -12.56
N SER A 118 -2.83 17.70 -13.48
CA SER A 118 -2.21 18.00 -14.78
C SER A 118 -0.89 18.77 -14.64
N THR A 119 -0.81 19.72 -13.71
CA THR A 119 0.41 20.49 -13.45
C THR A 119 1.52 19.62 -12.86
N VAL A 120 1.18 18.78 -11.87
CA VAL A 120 2.14 17.85 -11.27
C VAL A 120 2.69 16.92 -12.34
N ILE A 121 1.82 16.24 -13.11
CA ILE A 121 2.19 15.32 -14.19
C ILE A 121 3.12 16.00 -15.20
N LEU A 122 2.79 17.21 -15.67
CA LEU A 122 3.60 17.97 -16.61
C LEU A 122 5.02 18.23 -16.08
N ILE A 123 5.16 18.56 -14.80
CA ILE A 123 6.47 18.75 -14.17
C ILE A 123 7.22 17.42 -14.04
N GLU A 124 6.53 16.34 -13.68
CA GLU A 124 7.14 15.01 -13.63
C GLU A 124 7.68 14.59 -15.00
N GLU A 125 6.93 14.87 -16.07
CA GLU A 125 7.36 14.61 -17.45
C GLU A 125 8.60 15.43 -17.83
N GLN A 126 8.69 16.69 -17.40
CA GLN A 126 9.85 17.54 -17.69
C GLN A 126 11.12 17.10 -16.95
N LEU A 127 11.00 16.58 -15.73
CA LEU A 127 12.15 16.27 -14.86
C LEU A 127 12.60 14.80 -14.95
N THR A 128 11.75 13.88 -15.39
CA THR A 128 12.13 12.47 -15.54
C THR A 128 13.05 12.26 -16.75
N ARG A 129 14.33 11.95 -16.49
CA ARG A 129 15.39 11.70 -17.50
C ARG A 129 15.26 10.37 -18.26
N PHE A 130 14.06 9.91 -18.57
CA PHE A 130 13.87 8.75 -19.45
C PHE A 130 13.62 9.24 -20.88
N GLN A 131 14.71 9.46 -21.62
CA GLN A 131 14.66 9.51 -23.08
C GLN A 131 14.67 8.07 -23.60
N VAL A 132 13.56 7.60 -24.15
CA VAL A 132 13.61 6.55 -25.17
C VAL A 132 13.80 7.26 -26.51
N VAL A 133 14.92 6.96 -27.15
CA VAL A 133 15.35 7.28 -28.52
C VAL A 133 14.34 8.08 -29.37
N LYS A 134 14.66 9.36 -29.63
CA LYS A 134 14.24 10.22 -30.77
C LYS A 134 12.78 10.14 -31.28
N ARG A 135 11.82 9.70 -30.47
CA ARG A 135 10.39 9.89 -30.70
C ARG A 135 9.80 10.67 -29.54
N ILE A 136 9.07 11.73 -29.88
CA ILE A 136 8.28 12.52 -28.94
C ILE A 136 7.37 11.52 -28.21
N ARG A 137 7.50 11.43 -26.89
CA ARG A 137 6.51 10.78 -26.04
C ARG A 137 5.19 11.49 -26.33
N GLU A 138 4.14 10.77 -26.69
CA GLU A 138 2.81 11.38 -26.77
C GLU A 138 2.57 12.11 -25.44
N PRO A 139 2.36 13.44 -25.46
CA PRO A 139 2.11 14.17 -24.23
C PRO A 139 0.94 13.51 -23.51
N TYR A 140 0.98 13.40 -22.18
CA TYR A 140 -0.17 12.95 -21.43
C TYR A 140 -1.40 13.75 -21.87
N GLN A 141 -2.29 13.10 -22.61
CA GLN A 141 -3.60 13.62 -22.88
C GLN A 141 -4.48 13.11 -21.75
N PRO A 142 -5.06 14.01 -20.94
CA PRO A 142 -6.12 13.58 -20.02
C PRO A 142 -7.16 12.86 -20.86
N TRP A 143 -7.60 11.69 -20.39
CA TRP A 143 -8.64 10.95 -21.10
C TRP A 143 -9.88 11.83 -21.17
N THR A 144 -10.21 12.26 -22.38
CA THR A 144 -11.46 12.92 -22.71
C THR A 144 -12.32 11.88 -23.39
N PRO A 145 -13.44 11.47 -22.78
CA PRO A 145 -14.31 10.47 -23.37
C PRO A 145 -14.76 10.95 -24.75
N ASP A 146 -14.70 10.09 -25.76
CA ASP A 146 -15.26 10.39 -27.07
C ASP A 146 -16.80 10.52 -27.00
N GLU A 147 -17.48 10.88 -28.09
CA GLU A 147 -18.95 11.05 -28.06
C GLU A 147 -19.69 9.76 -27.67
N SER A 148 -19.11 8.60 -28.01
CA SER A 148 -19.68 7.29 -27.68
C SER A 148 -19.45 6.93 -26.20
N GLU A 149 -18.25 7.17 -25.68
CA GLU A 149 -17.89 6.98 -24.27
C GLU A 149 -18.63 7.99 -23.40
N SER A 150 -18.85 9.22 -23.87
CA SER A 150 -19.64 10.24 -23.20
C SER A 150 -21.11 9.86 -23.14
N ALA A 151 -21.66 9.22 -24.18
CA ALA A 151 -23.01 8.67 -24.16
C ALA A 151 -23.10 7.52 -23.15
N ILE A 152 -22.12 6.61 -23.14
CA ILE A 152 -22.03 5.51 -22.18
C ILE A 152 -21.90 6.04 -20.74
N LEU A 153 -21.09 7.07 -20.50
CA LEU A 153 -20.94 7.70 -19.18
C LEU A 153 -22.20 8.45 -18.73
N LYS A 154 -22.95 9.04 -19.66
CA LYS A 154 -24.24 9.68 -19.35
C LYS A 154 -25.31 8.67 -18.95
N GLU A 155 -25.28 7.48 -19.55
CA GLU A 155 -26.15 6.35 -19.18
C GLU A 155 -25.59 5.53 -18.01
N ALA A 156 -24.29 5.66 -17.72
CA ALA A 156 -23.64 4.97 -16.61
C ALA A 156 -24.19 5.48 -15.29
N THR A 157 -24.82 4.58 -14.54
CA THR A 157 -25.22 4.86 -13.18
C THR A 157 -23.96 4.92 -12.32
N VAL A 158 -23.70 6.08 -11.70
CA VAL A 158 -22.65 6.21 -10.69
C VAL A 158 -23.06 5.37 -9.49
N LEU A 159 -22.53 4.16 -9.43
CA LEU A 159 -22.78 3.28 -8.31
C LEU A 159 -21.99 3.78 -7.10
N PRO A 160 -22.64 4.05 -5.96
CA PRO A 160 -21.91 4.36 -4.75
C PRO A 160 -21.05 3.15 -4.43
N CYS A 161 -19.71 3.32 -4.39
CA CYS A 161 -18.79 2.24 -4.04
C CYS A 161 -19.06 1.87 -2.57
N GLN A 162 -20.00 0.97 -2.35
CA GLN A 162 -20.40 0.65 -0.99
C GLN A 162 -19.64 -0.57 -0.51
N GLY A 163 -19.20 -1.50 -1.38
CA GLY A 163 -18.37 -2.66 -1.03
C GLY A 163 -18.94 -3.56 0.09
N ARG A 164 -20.15 -3.27 0.56
CA ARG A 164 -20.84 -3.85 1.73
C ARG A 164 -21.69 -5.00 1.25
N ARG A 165 -21.04 -6.14 0.97
CA ARG A 165 -21.73 -7.36 0.54
C ARG A 165 -21.29 -8.52 1.43
N GLY A 166 -22.27 -9.25 1.97
CA GLY A 166 -22.02 -10.48 2.72
C GLY A 166 -21.60 -11.61 1.79
N LEU A 167 -20.92 -12.63 2.32
CA LEU A 167 -20.54 -13.83 1.59
C LEU A 167 -21.31 -15.03 2.11
N LEU A 168 -22.00 -15.76 1.24
CA LEU A 168 -22.77 -16.94 1.64
C LEU A 168 -21.84 -18.00 2.25
N ASN A 169 -22.28 -18.62 3.35
CA ASN A 169 -21.64 -19.81 3.86
C ASN A 169 -22.06 -21.02 3.02
N LEU A 170 -21.10 -21.65 2.34
CA LEU A 170 -21.34 -22.79 1.45
C LEU A 170 -21.10 -24.13 2.17
N GLY A 171 -21.21 -24.14 3.50
CA GLY A 171 -21.04 -25.30 4.37
C GLY A 171 -20.20 -24.96 5.59
N GLN A 172 -18.88 -25.03 5.44
CA GLN A 172 -17.89 -24.69 6.47
C GLN A 172 -16.89 -23.65 5.94
N THR A 173 -17.37 -22.67 5.16
CA THR A 173 -16.50 -21.71 4.44
C THR A 173 -16.27 -20.40 5.19
N CYS A 174 -16.62 -20.31 6.47
CA CYS A 174 -16.47 -19.07 7.24
C CYS A 174 -15.00 -18.62 7.33
N PHE A 175 -14.04 -19.55 7.44
CA PHE A 175 -12.60 -19.25 7.39
C PHE A 175 -12.17 -18.57 6.08
N LEU A 176 -12.79 -18.95 4.96
CA LEU A 176 -12.54 -18.35 3.65
C LEU A 176 -13.22 -16.98 3.54
N ASN A 177 -14.47 -16.90 3.97
CA ASN A 177 -15.26 -15.67 3.89
C ASN A 177 -14.58 -14.53 4.65
N VAL A 178 -14.08 -14.76 5.86
CA VAL A 178 -13.40 -13.70 6.64
C VAL A 178 -12.12 -13.20 5.95
N ILE A 179 -11.35 -14.08 5.33
CA ILE A 179 -10.12 -13.71 4.60
C ILE A 179 -10.44 -12.93 3.33
N LEU A 180 -11.43 -13.38 2.56
CA LEU A 180 -11.89 -12.65 1.37
C LEU A 180 -12.39 -11.25 1.73
N GLN A 181 -13.16 -11.12 2.83
CA GLN A 181 -13.58 -9.82 3.34
C GLN A 181 -12.36 -8.95 3.71
N CYS A 182 -11.35 -9.49 4.40
CA CYS A 182 -10.12 -8.74 4.66
C CYS A 182 -9.41 -8.28 3.38
N PHE A 183 -9.41 -9.07 2.31
CA PHE A 183 -8.87 -8.65 1.01
C PHE A 183 -9.69 -7.55 0.33
N ILE A 184 -11.03 -7.67 0.35
CA ILE A 184 -11.96 -6.67 -0.22
C ILE A 184 -11.76 -5.30 0.40
N TYR A 185 -11.56 -5.24 1.72
CA TYR A 185 -11.36 -3.99 2.47
C TYR A 185 -9.91 -3.52 2.52
N ASN A 186 -8.96 -4.28 1.95
CA ASN A 186 -7.59 -3.81 1.78
C ASN A 186 -7.53 -2.80 0.61
N PRO A 187 -7.19 -1.52 0.87
CA PRO A 187 -7.22 -0.49 -0.17
C PRO A 187 -6.22 -0.75 -1.30
N LEU A 188 -5.09 -1.42 -1.04
CA LEU A 188 -4.09 -1.72 -2.07
C LEU A 188 -4.56 -2.81 -3.03
N LEU A 189 -5.16 -3.87 -2.50
CA LEU A 189 -5.74 -4.93 -3.32
C LEU A 189 -6.94 -4.42 -4.10
N ARG A 190 -7.85 -3.69 -3.42
CA ARG A 190 -9.00 -3.06 -4.07
C ARG A 190 -8.58 -2.21 -5.26
N ASN A 191 -7.64 -1.30 -5.06
CA ASN A 191 -7.19 -0.42 -6.14
C ASN A 191 -6.47 -1.21 -7.25
N TYR A 192 -5.81 -2.33 -6.94
CA TYR A 192 -5.16 -3.17 -7.94
C TYR A 192 -6.19 -3.87 -8.86
N PHE A 193 -7.16 -4.57 -8.29
CA PHE A 193 -8.15 -5.32 -9.07
C PHE A 193 -9.16 -4.40 -9.76
N LEU A 194 -9.68 -3.36 -9.08
CA LEU A 194 -10.60 -2.40 -9.71
C LEU A 194 -9.95 -1.48 -10.77
N SER A 195 -8.61 -1.46 -10.87
CA SER A 195 -7.91 -0.72 -11.95
C SER A 195 -7.49 -1.61 -13.12
N ASP A 196 -8.10 -2.79 -13.25
CA ASP A 196 -7.89 -3.74 -14.35
C ASP A 196 -6.41 -4.14 -14.53
N ARG A 197 -5.63 -4.12 -13.44
CA ARG A 197 -4.21 -4.57 -13.45
C ARG A 197 -4.10 -6.07 -13.69
N HIS A 198 -5.16 -6.82 -13.43
CA HIS A 198 -5.32 -8.22 -13.81
C HIS A 198 -6.62 -8.40 -14.62
N ASN A 199 -6.53 -8.18 -15.92
CA ASN A 199 -7.69 -8.34 -16.80
C ASN A 199 -8.00 -9.83 -17.06
N THR A 200 -9.17 -10.28 -16.63
CA THR A 200 -9.68 -11.64 -16.80
C THR A 200 -9.76 -12.08 -18.27
N ARG A 201 -10.15 -11.17 -19.18
CA ARG A 201 -10.28 -11.44 -20.62
C ARG A 201 -8.93 -11.63 -21.32
N LEU A 202 -7.87 -11.03 -20.77
CA LEU A 202 -6.50 -11.13 -21.30
C LEU A 202 -5.65 -12.17 -20.56
N CYS A 203 -6.21 -12.82 -19.54
CA CYS A 203 -5.52 -13.84 -18.77
C CYS A 203 -5.46 -15.16 -19.56
N LYS A 204 -4.27 -15.76 -19.61
CA LYS A 204 -4.04 -17.05 -20.28
C LYS A 204 -3.93 -18.23 -19.29
N HIS A 205 -3.97 -17.95 -17.99
CA HIS A 205 -3.85 -18.98 -16.96
C HIS A 205 -5.20 -19.69 -16.80
N THR A 206 -5.17 -21.02 -16.88
CA THR A 206 -6.28 -21.88 -16.46
C THR A 206 -6.35 -21.90 -14.93
N ASP A 207 -7.55 -21.86 -14.36
CA ASP A 207 -7.77 -21.84 -12.90
C ASP A 207 -6.99 -20.71 -12.18
N CYS A 208 -7.13 -19.48 -12.69
CA CYS A 208 -6.40 -18.31 -12.21
C CYS A 208 -7.04 -17.68 -10.97
N THR A 209 -6.39 -17.76 -9.80
CA THR A 209 -6.88 -17.08 -8.58
C THR A 209 -6.93 -15.56 -8.73
N CYS A 210 -6.00 -14.92 -9.45
CA CYS A 210 -6.11 -13.48 -9.73
C CYS A 210 -7.36 -13.13 -10.57
N CYS A 211 -7.87 -14.04 -11.43
CA CYS A 211 -9.14 -13.84 -12.14
C CYS A 211 -10.33 -13.93 -11.18
N GLU A 212 -10.32 -14.91 -10.28
CA GLU A 212 -11.38 -15.07 -9.28
C GLU A 212 -11.41 -13.90 -8.30
N MET A 213 -10.26 -13.33 -7.94
CA MET A 213 -10.19 -12.09 -7.17
C MET A 213 -10.80 -10.91 -7.94
N ASP A 214 -10.49 -10.76 -9.22
CA ASP A 214 -11.05 -9.70 -10.07
C ASP A 214 -12.58 -9.81 -10.19
N ASN A 215 -13.09 -11.03 -10.38
CA ASN A 215 -14.52 -11.34 -10.36
C ASN A 215 -15.15 -11.02 -8.99
N LEU A 216 -14.50 -11.42 -7.89
CA LEU A 216 -14.97 -11.11 -6.53
C LEU A 216 -15.09 -9.60 -6.30
N PHE A 217 -14.08 -8.82 -6.69
CA PHE A 217 -14.13 -7.36 -6.58
C PHE A 217 -15.25 -6.77 -7.45
N SER A 218 -15.41 -7.26 -8.68
CA SER A 218 -16.49 -6.82 -9.58
C SER A 218 -17.87 -7.10 -8.98
N GLU A 219 -18.08 -8.28 -8.41
CA GLU A 219 -19.35 -8.69 -7.79
C GLU A 219 -19.66 -7.92 -6.51
N VAL A 220 -18.67 -7.71 -5.63
CA VAL A 220 -18.88 -7.02 -4.35
C VAL A 220 -19.12 -5.53 -4.52
N TYR A 221 -18.54 -4.92 -5.55
CA TYR A 221 -18.75 -3.51 -5.90
C TYR A 221 -19.86 -3.30 -6.94
N SER A 222 -20.57 -4.36 -7.32
CA SER A 222 -21.76 -4.30 -8.17
C SER A 222 -22.95 -3.64 -7.43
N PRO A 223 -24.04 -3.26 -8.14
CA PRO A 223 -25.22 -2.69 -7.49
C PRO A 223 -26.02 -3.73 -6.67
N ILE A 224 -25.68 -5.01 -6.80
CA ILE A 224 -26.41 -6.11 -6.18
C ILE A 224 -26.04 -6.20 -4.70
N GLN A 225 -27.04 -6.07 -3.83
CA GLN A 225 -26.85 -6.11 -2.38
C GLN A 225 -27.06 -7.50 -1.76
N THR A 226 -27.57 -8.47 -2.52
CA THR A 226 -27.76 -9.84 -2.01
C THR A 226 -26.43 -10.50 -1.71
N PRO A 227 -26.31 -11.37 -0.69
CA PRO A 227 -25.06 -12.06 -0.38
C PRO A 227 -24.47 -12.78 -1.59
N PHE A 228 -23.15 -12.69 -1.76
CA PHE A 228 -22.44 -13.32 -2.87
C PHE A 228 -21.89 -14.68 -2.46
N GLY A 229 -22.05 -15.71 -3.29
CA GLY A 229 -21.43 -17.02 -3.08
C GLY A 229 -20.18 -17.17 -3.93
N PRO A 230 -18.96 -17.14 -3.37
CA PRO A 230 -17.71 -17.26 -4.12
C PRO A 230 -17.41 -18.73 -4.53
N THR A 231 -18.35 -19.37 -5.23
CA THR A 231 -18.30 -20.79 -5.59
C THR A 231 -17.17 -21.12 -6.56
N SER A 232 -16.96 -20.27 -7.57
CA SER A 232 -15.87 -20.41 -8.54
C SER A 232 -14.51 -20.26 -7.87
N PHE A 233 -14.36 -19.24 -7.01
CA PHE A 233 -13.15 -19.03 -6.19
C PHE A 233 -12.84 -20.27 -5.34
N LEU A 234 -13.83 -20.79 -4.60
CA LEU A 234 -13.68 -21.98 -3.77
C LEU A 234 -13.21 -23.18 -4.60
N ALA A 235 -13.83 -23.42 -5.76
CA ALA A 235 -13.45 -24.49 -6.66
C ALA A 235 -12.00 -24.34 -7.17
N THR A 236 -11.59 -23.12 -7.55
CA THR A 236 -10.21 -22.84 -7.96
C THR A 236 -9.23 -23.09 -6.82
N THR A 237 -9.53 -22.63 -5.59
CA THR A 237 -8.69 -22.91 -4.43
C THR A 237 -8.52 -24.40 -4.18
N TRP A 238 -9.60 -25.19 -4.22
CA TRP A 238 -9.56 -26.64 -4.00
C TRP A 238 -8.77 -27.39 -5.07
N LYS A 239 -8.81 -26.94 -6.32
CA LYS A 239 -7.99 -27.53 -7.39
C LYS A 239 -6.51 -27.27 -7.19
N VAL A 240 -6.14 -26.09 -6.68
CA VAL A 240 -4.75 -25.66 -6.55
C VAL A 240 -4.12 -26.14 -5.24
N SER A 241 -4.89 -26.24 -4.16
CA SER A 241 -4.44 -26.77 -2.87
C SER A 241 -5.29 -27.95 -2.44
N ALA A 242 -4.75 -29.16 -2.60
CA ALA A 242 -5.38 -30.40 -2.15
C ALA A 242 -5.48 -30.48 -0.62
N GLU A 243 -4.56 -29.85 0.11
CA GLU A 243 -4.58 -29.79 1.58
C GLU A 243 -5.77 -28.97 2.11
N MET A 244 -6.16 -27.93 1.37
CA MET A 244 -7.33 -27.11 1.66
C MET A 244 -8.61 -27.66 0.99
N SER A 245 -8.51 -28.79 0.29
CA SER A 245 -9.65 -29.40 -0.41
C SER A 245 -10.47 -30.26 0.57
N GLY A 246 -11.78 -30.08 0.56
CA GLY A 246 -12.70 -30.82 1.43
C GLY A 246 -13.73 -29.92 2.10
N TYR A 247 -14.70 -30.55 2.76
CA TYR A 247 -15.78 -29.88 3.47
C TYR A 247 -15.45 -29.59 4.95
N SER A 248 -14.24 -29.91 5.41
CA SER A 248 -13.83 -29.68 6.80
C SER A 248 -13.53 -28.22 7.09
N GLN A 249 -13.77 -27.79 8.32
CA GLN A 249 -13.22 -26.55 8.86
C GLN A 249 -11.70 -26.53 8.72
N GLN A 250 -11.16 -25.36 8.35
CA GLN A 250 -9.74 -25.11 8.18
C GLN A 250 -9.34 -23.84 8.93
N ASP A 251 -8.04 -23.68 9.20
CA ASP A 251 -7.53 -22.49 9.85
C ASP A 251 -7.50 -21.28 8.89
N ALA A 252 -8.03 -20.14 9.34
CA ALA A 252 -8.09 -18.93 8.52
C ALA A 252 -6.70 -18.37 8.15
N HIS A 253 -5.68 -18.54 9.00
CA HIS A 253 -4.31 -18.12 8.69
C HIS A 253 -3.66 -19.02 7.65
N GLU A 254 -3.90 -20.33 7.72
CA GLU A 254 -3.43 -21.26 6.69
C GLU A 254 -4.04 -20.93 5.32
N PHE A 255 -5.35 -20.65 5.29
CA PHE A 255 -6.01 -20.17 4.08
C PHE A 255 -5.47 -18.80 3.63
N PHE A 256 -5.20 -17.87 4.54
CA PHE A 256 -4.58 -16.58 4.22
C PHE A 256 -3.28 -16.75 3.45
N ILE A 257 -2.35 -17.53 3.99
CA ILE A 257 -1.03 -17.78 3.37
C ILE A 257 -1.20 -18.52 2.04
N THR A 258 -2.08 -19.53 1.99
CA THR A 258 -2.39 -20.25 0.76
C THR A 258 -2.91 -19.31 -0.32
N ALA A 259 -3.87 -18.44 -0.01
CA ALA A 259 -4.44 -17.49 -0.94
C ALA A 259 -3.40 -16.46 -1.44
N LEU A 260 -2.55 -15.93 -0.55
CA LEU A 260 -1.45 -15.04 -0.94
C LEU A 260 -0.49 -15.72 -1.92
N ASN A 261 -0.13 -16.98 -1.67
CA ASN A 261 0.74 -17.75 -2.54
C ASN A 261 0.07 -18.03 -3.89
N GLN A 262 -1.20 -18.42 -3.91
CA GLN A 262 -1.97 -18.67 -5.14
C GLN A 262 -2.10 -17.40 -6.01
N ILE A 263 -2.38 -16.25 -5.38
CA ILE A 263 -2.41 -14.95 -6.08
C ILE A 263 -1.00 -14.60 -6.59
N HIS A 264 0.05 -14.81 -5.80
CA HIS A 264 1.42 -14.59 -6.25
C HIS A 264 1.80 -15.42 -7.48
N MET A 265 1.40 -16.70 -7.52
CA MET A 265 1.68 -17.61 -8.64
C MET A 265 0.96 -17.23 -9.93
N THR A 266 -0.23 -16.64 -9.83
CA THR A 266 -1.09 -16.31 -10.99
C THR A 266 -0.99 -14.86 -11.45
N CYS A 267 -0.31 -14.01 -10.68
CA CYS A 267 -0.12 -12.61 -11.01
C CYS A 267 1.18 -12.36 -11.80
N ARG A 268 1.13 -11.41 -12.75
CA ARG A 268 2.23 -11.13 -13.68
C ARG A 268 3.40 -10.42 -12.98
N GLY A 269 4.63 -10.78 -13.35
CA GLY A 269 5.86 -10.04 -12.99
C GLY A 269 6.71 -10.62 -11.84
N SER A 270 6.35 -11.81 -11.36
CA SER A 270 7.24 -12.61 -10.51
C SER A 270 8.43 -13.14 -11.33
N THR A 271 9.64 -12.71 -11.00
CA THR A 271 10.88 -13.30 -11.54
C THR A 271 11.68 -13.95 -10.42
N ASN A 272 12.61 -14.85 -10.74
CA ASN A 272 13.47 -15.53 -9.77
C ASN A 272 14.37 -14.58 -8.95
N ILE A 273 14.53 -13.33 -9.40
CA ILE A 273 15.46 -12.33 -8.81
C ILE A 273 14.69 -11.24 -8.06
N SER A 274 13.49 -10.87 -8.53
CA SER A 274 12.64 -9.88 -7.88
C SER A 274 11.17 -10.11 -8.21
N CYS A 275 10.31 -9.98 -7.22
CA CYS A 275 8.87 -10.05 -7.41
C CYS A 275 8.24 -8.67 -7.24
N ASN A 276 7.47 -8.25 -8.24
CA ASN A 276 6.68 -7.01 -8.21
C ASN A 276 5.17 -7.28 -8.17
N CYS A 277 4.76 -8.52 -7.86
CA CYS A 277 3.34 -8.83 -7.79
C CYS A 277 2.67 -8.03 -6.67
N VAL A 278 1.35 -7.87 -6.78
CA VAL A 278 0.54 -7.12 -5.81
C VAL A 278 0.73 -7.61 -4.37
N ILE A 279 0.90 -8.92 -4.19
CA ILE A 279 1.12 -9.53 -2.87
C ILE A 279 2.45 -9.07 -2.26
N HIS A 280 3.56 -9.18 -2.98
CA HIS A 280 4.87 -8.76 -2.46
C HIS A 280 4.99 -7.23 -2.31
N GLN A 281 4.24 -6.45 -3.08
CA GLN A 281 4.18 -4.99 -2.90
C GLN A 281 3.34 -4.59 -1.68
N THR A 282 2.34 -5.40 -1.33
CA THR A 282 1.38 -5.11 -0.25
C THR A 282 1.86 -5.66 1.09
N PHE A 283 2.16 -6.95 1.16
CA PHE A 283 2.37 -7.70 2.40
C PHE A 283 3.84 -8.05 2.69
N ALA A 284 4.74 -7.98 1.70
CA ALA A 284 6.11 -8.47 1.93
C ALA A 284 6.98 -7.49 2.72
N GLY A 285 7.34 -7.93 3.93
CA GLY A 285 8.36 -7.36 4.79
C GLY A 285 9.64 -8.20 4.81
N GLN A 286 10.59 -7.79 5.65
CA GLN A 286 11.80 -8.56 5.92
C GLN A 286 12.11 -8.53 7.41
N LEU A 287 12.35 -9.69 7.98
CA LEU A 287 12.90 -9.87 9.32
C LEU A 287 14.43 -9.89 9.24
N GLN A 288 15.08 -9.49 10.32
CA GLN A 288 16.51 -9.67 10.52
C GLN A 288 16.71 -10.43 11.83
N SER A 289 17.40 -11.58 11.72
CA SER A 289 17.83 -12.40 12.84
C SER A 289 19.31 -12.17 13.09
N ASP A 290 19.62 -11.50 14.20
CA ASP A 290 20.99 -11.27 14.65
C ASP A 290 21.37 -12.33 15.68
N VAL A 291 22.46 -13.06 15.45
CA VAL A 291 23.04 -14.01 16.39
C VAL A 291 24.40 -13.49 16.84
N THR A 292 24.51 -13.11 18.11
CA THR A 292 25.71 -12.55 18.71
C THR A 292 26.37 -13.57 19.63
N CYS A 293 27.61 -13.93 19.34
CA CYS A 293 28.41 -14.81 20.21
C CYS A 293 28.77 -14.10 21.52
N GLU A 294 28.44 -14.67 22.69
CA GLU A 294 28.71 -14.03 23.98
C GLU A 294 30.22 -13.95 24.29
N ARG A 295 31.05 -14.79 23.66
CA ARG A 295 32.50 -14.83 23.92
C ARG A 295 33.30 -13.77 23.15
N CYS A 296 33.04 -13.61 21.86
CA CYS A 296 33.84 -12.72 20.99
C CYS A 296 33.06 -11.51 20.48
N GLY A 297 31.77 -11.40 20.78
CA GLY A 297 30.90 -10.31 20.33
C GLY A 297 30.61 -10.32 18.82
N ASN A 298 31.04 -11.35 18.08
CA ASN A 298 30.76 -11.44 16.66
C ASN A 298 29.27 -11.64 16.42
N THR A 299 28.67 -10.75 15.62
CA THR A 299 27.25 -10.82 15.26
C THR A 299 27.11 -11.27 13.80
N THR A 300 26.34 -12.34 13.59
CA THR A 300 25.94 -12.81 12.27
C THR A 300 24.47 -12.48 12.04
N SER A 301 24.17 -11.79 10.94
CA SER A 301 22.81 -11.36 10.60
C SER A 301 22.28 -12.14 9.41
N THR A 302 21.10 -12.75 9.54
CA THR A 302 20.34 -13.35 8.42
C THR A 302 19.09 -12.53 8.16
N VAL A 303 18.66 -12.47 6.89
CA VAL A 303 17.47 -11.71 6.46
C VAL A 303 16.45 -12.66 5.89
N ASP A 304 15.27 -12.70 6.52
CA ASP A 304 14.20 -13.64 6.18
C ASP A 304 12.99 -12.85 5.63
N PRO A 305 12.44 -13.20 4.46
CA PRO A 305 11.22 -12.57 3.96
C PRO A 305 10.03 -12.94 4.86
N MET A 306 9.05 -12.04 4.97
CA MET A 306 7.82 -12.30 5.71
C MET A 306 6.60 -11.74 4.98
N LEU A 307 5.45 -12.41 5.09
CA LEU A 307 4.14 -11.93 4.65
C LEU A 307 3.22 -11.57 5.82
N ASP A 308 3.56 -12.07 7.01
CA ASP A 308 2.84 -11.90 8.26
C ASP A 308 3.79 -12.08 9.46
N VAL A 309 3.28 -11.81 10.66
CA VAL A 309 4.00 -12.02 11.92
C VAL A 309 3.11 -12.79 12.89
N SER A 310 3.49 -14.04 13.17
CA SER A 310 2.82 -14.88 14.16
C SER A 310 3.34 -14.61 15.57
N LEU A 311 2.44 -14.15 16.45
CA LEU A 311 2.75 -13.66 17.79
C LEU A 311 2.30 -14.64 18.87
N GLU A 312 3.19 -14.91 19.82
CA GLU A 312 2.92 -15.77 20.97
C GLU A 312 2.11 -15.07 22.05
N LEU A 313 1.17 -15.80 22.65
CA LEU A 313 0.32 -15.33 23.74
C LEU A 313 0.76 -15.94 25.08
N LYS A 314 0.48 -15.25 26.19
CA LYS A 314 0.60 -15.84 27.52
C LYS A 314 -0.71 -16.53 27.88
N ALA A 315 -0.66 -17.79 28.28
CA ALA A 315 -1.80 -18.50 28.88
C ALA A 315 -2.16 -17.92 30.27
N LYS A 316 -3.43 -18.07 30.69
CA LYS A 316 -3.84 -17.70 32.06
C LYS A 316 -3.06 -18.56 33.08
N GLY A 317 -2.28 -17.91 33.94
CA GLY A 317 -1.57 -18.55 35.06
C GLY A 317 -0.12 -18.98 34.82
N GLY A 318 0.52 -18.59 33.71
CA GLY A 318 1.94 -18.87 33.48
C GLY A 318 2.87 -18.15 34.47
N GLU A 319 3.97 -18.80 34.87
CA GLU A 319 4.99 -18.24 35.76
C GLU A 319 5.58 -16.95 35.18
N GLY A 320 5.33 -15.83 35.87
CA GLY A 320 5.76 -14.49 35.44
C GLY A 320 4.60 -13.50 35.31
N GLY A 321 3.95 -13.21 36.44
CA GLY A 321 3.19 -12.00 36.78
C GLY A 321 2.16 -11.50 35.77
N GLY A 322 0.87 -11.67 36.10
CA GLY A 322 -0.32 -10.84 35.81
C GLY A 322 -0.36 -9.78 34.69
N GLY A 323 0.39 -9.92 33.59
CA GLY A 323 0.40 -8.94 32.50
C GLY A 323 -0.65 -9.24 31.45
N GLU A 324 -1.50 -8.26 31.13
CA GLU A 324 -2.46 -8.33 30.02
C GLU A 324 -1.75 -8.64 28.69
N ASN A 325 -2.34 -9.51 27.86
CA ASN A 325 -1.87 -9.71 26.49
C ASN A 325 -2.22 -8.46 25.66
N THR A 326 -1.22 -7.62 25.41
CA THR A 326 -1.33 -6.46 24.52
C THR A 326 -0.54 -6.72 23.23
N LEU A 327 -0.97 -6.21 22.08
CA LEU A 327 -0.23 -6.33 20.81
C LEU A 327 1.22 -5.84 20.96
N ALA A 328 1.40 -4.68 21.62
CA ALA A 328 2.73 -4.15 21.92
C ALA A 328 3.55 -5.09 22.82
N GLY A 329 2.92 -5.73 23.82
CA GLY A 329 3.57 -6.75 24.65
C GLY A 329 3.95 -8.01 23.90
N CYS A 330 3.14 -8.44 22.93
CA CYS A 330 3.44 -9.55 22.03
C CYS A 330 4.63 -9.20 21.11
N LEU A 331 4.63 -8.02 20.51
CA LEU A 331 5.74 -7.55 19.66
C LEU A 331 7.05 -7.40 20.43
N ARG A 332 7.02 -6.88 21.67
CA ARG A 332 8.20 -6.82 22.53
C ARG A 332 8.78 -8.20 22.85
N ARG A 333 7.93 -9.21 23.02
CA ARG A 333 8.36 -10.61 23.22
C ARG A 333 8.95 -11.19 21.95
N PHE A 334 8.30 -10.96 20.81
CA PHE A 334 8.77 -11.38 19.49
C PHE A 334 10.18 -10.83 19.18
N THR A 335 10.47 -9.58 19.58
CA THR A 335 11.78 -8.96 19.38
C THR A 335 12.72 -9.07 20.58
N LYS A 336 12.38 -9.89 21.59
CA LYS A 336 13.21 -10.06 22.79
C LYS A 336 14.44 -10.90 22.44
N PRO A 337 15.65 -10.57 22.95
CA PRO A 337 16.79 -11.46 22.84
C PRO A 337 16.55 -12.80 23.55
N GLU A 338 16.82 -13.90 22.86
CA GLU A 338 16.76 -15.27 23.37
C GLU A 338 18.17 -15.88 23.43
N LYS A 339 18.45 -16.67 24.47
CA LYS A 339 19.74 -17.37 24.60
C LYS A 339 19.66 -18.70 23.86
N LEU A 340 20.58 -18.90 22.92
CA LEU A 340 20.80 -20.17 22.24
C LEU A 340 21.80 -21.02 23.04
N PRO A 341 21.46 -22.27 23.38
CA PRO A 341 22.37 -23.15 24.10
C PRO A 341 23.57 -23.52 23.23
N ALA A 342 24.71 -23.79 23.86
CA ALA A 342 25.99 -24.03 23.17
C ALA A 342 25.95 -25.17 22.14
N LYS A 343 25.04 -26.13 22.27
CA LYS A 343 24.88 -27.24 21.31
C LYS A 343 24.29 -26.81 19.95
N GLU A 344 23.60 -25.68 19.90
CA GLU A 344 22.85 -25.22 18.72
C GLU A 344 23.59 -24.13 17.92
N TYR A 345 24.74 -23.65 18.42
CA TYR A 345 25.51 -22.60 17.77
C TYR A 345 27.02 -22.87 17.77
N SER A 346 27.62 -22.82 16.59
CA SER A 346 29.08 -22.85 16.40
C SER A 346 29.57 -21.53 15.81
N CYS A 347 30.42 -20.83 16.55
CA CYS A 347 30.94 -19.52 16.13
C CYS A 347 32.05 -19.68 15.09
N SER A 348 31.90 -19.06 13.91
CA SER A 348 32.93 -19.09 12.85
C SER A 348 34.28 -18.48 13.25
N LYS A 349 34.30 -17.52 14.17
CA LYS A 349 35.54 -16.88 14.67
C LYS A 349 36.20 -17.63 15.83
N CYS A 350 35.41 -18.28 16.70
CA CYS A 350 35.94 -18.97 17.87
C CYS A 350 36.13 -20.48 17.66
N THR A 351 35.61 -21.02 16.54
CA THR A 351 35.63 -22.43 16.11
C THR A 351 35.16 -23.44 17.16
N LYS A 352 34.47 -22.97 18.19
CA LYS A 352 33.97 -23.76 19.33
C LYS A 352 32.49 -23.43 19.58
N ALA A 353 31.79 -24.44 20.07
CA ALA A 353 30.41 -24.35 20.56
C ALA A 353 30.35 -23.42 21.78
N HIS A 354 29.58 -22.35 21.67
CA HIS A 354 29.43 -21.32 22.71
C HIS A 354 27.98 -20.86 22.78
N GLU A 355 27.59 -20.33 23.94
CA GLU A 355 26.31 -19.64 24.07
C GLU A 355 26.29 -18.41 23.17
N ALA A 356 25.13 -18.17 22.55
CA ALA A 356 24.89 -17.02 21.70
C ALA A 356 23.54 -16.42 22.03
N VAL A 357 23.40 -15.13 21.77
CA VAL A 357 22.12 -14.42 21.90
C VAL A 357 21.57 -14.21 20.51
N LYS A 358 20.36 -14.73 20.26
CA LYS A 358 19.61 -14.49 19.03
C LYS A 358 18.55 -13.42 19.28
N ARG A 359 18.37 -12.51 18.33
CA ARG A 359 17.34 -11.46 18.40
C ARG A 359 16.71 -11.28 17.03
N LEU A 360 15.38 -11.33 16.98
CA LEU A 360 14.61 -10.97 15.80
C LEU A 360 14.24 -9.48 15.83
N SER A 361 14.28 -8.84 14.67
CA SER A 361 13.84 -7.46 14.48
C SER A 361 13.27 -7.27 13.07
N ILE A 362 12.48 -6.22 12.86
CA ILE A 362 11.89 -5.95 11.55
C ILE A 362 12.84 -5.05 10.75
N ARG A 363 13.42 -5.59 9.67
CA ARG A 363 14.33 -4.87 8.78
C ARG A 363 13.59 -3.99 7.78
N LYS A 364 12.53 -4.53 7.18
CA LYS A 364 11.69 -3.83 6.20
C LYS A 364 10.22 -4.04 6.58
N LEU A 365 9.51 -2.93 6.78
CA LEU A 365 8.07 -2.94 7.04
C LEU A 365 7.28 -3.04 5.72
N PRO A 366 6.21 -3.86 5.66
CA PRO A 366 5.32 -3.93 4.51
C PRO A 366 4.29 -2.78 4.50
N SER A 367 3.62 -2.57 3.37
CA SER A 367 2.55 -1.57 3.27
C SER A 367 1.31 -1.97 4.09
N VAL A 368 1.08 -3.28 4.21
CA VAL A 368 0.05 -3.89 5.06
C VAL A 368 0.71 -4.92 5.97
N LEU A 369 0.55 -4.73 7.27
CA LEU A 369 0.98 -5.66 8.32
C LEU A 369 -0.18 -6.60 8.66
N SER A 370 0.14 -7.89 8.70
CA SER A 370 -0.76 -8.96 9.10
C SER A 370 -0.21 -9.61 10.37
N PHE A 371 -0.97 -9.59 11.45
CA PHE A 371 -0.60 -10.26 12.70
C PHE A 371 -1.51 -11.45 12.94
N GLN A 372 -0.93 -12.61 13.20
CA GLN A 372 -1.63 -13.79 13.69
C GLN A 372 -1.33 -13.95 15.18
N PHE A 373 -2.34 -14.15 16.02
CA PHE A 373 -2.12 -14.55 17.41
C PHE A 373 -2.16 -16.06 17.50
N LYS A 374 -1.05 -16.69 17.92
CA LYS A 374 -0.94 -18.15 18.10
C LYS A 374 -1.80 -18.59 19.27
N ARG A 375 -3.09 -18.82 19.02
CA ARG A 375 -4.09 -19.21 20.02
C ARG A 375 -4.13 -20.71 20.26
N PHE A 376 -3.41 -21.52 19.50
CA PHE A 376 -3.44 -22.98 19.62
C PHE A 376 -2.05 -23.49 19.99
N GLU A 377 -1.94 -24.13 21.16
CA GLU A 377 -0.70 -24.74 21.63
C GLU A 377 -0.88 -26.26 21.75
N HIS A 378 0.05 -27.02 21.16
CA HIS A 378 0.15 -28.46 21.35
C HIS A 378 1.04 -28.73 22.57
N LYS A 379 0.45 -29.18 23.69
CA LYS A 379 1.24 -29.59 24.87
C LYS A 379 1.84 -30.98 24.63
N THR A 380 3.15 -31.10 24.76
CA THR A 380 3.96 -32.32 24.55
C THR A 380 3.77 -33.41 25.63
N THR A 381 2.79 -33.28 26.52
CA THR A 381 2.52 -34.28 27.56
C THR A 381 1.67 -35.43 27.00
N SER A 382 1.80 -36.62 27.59
CA SER A 382 1.31 -37.95 27.16
C SER A 382 -0.19 -38.12 26.82
N LYS A 383 -0.99 -37.03 26.80
CA LYS A 383 -2.38 -37.03 26.32
C LYS A 383 -2.67 -36.03 25.19
N GLY A 384 -1.67 -35.33 24.63
CA GLY A 384 -1.76 -34.65 23.34
C GLY A 384 -2.98 -33.74 23.09
N VAL A 385 -3.57 -33.15 24.14
CA VAL A 385 -4.75 -32.28 23.96
C VAL A 385 -4.26 -30.86 23.65
N SER A 386 -4.47 -30.44 22.42
CA SER A 386 -4.27 -29.05 21.99
C SER A 386 -5.27 -28.15 22.70
N GLN A 387 -4.80 -27.04 23.28
CA GLN A 387 -5.64 -26.15 24.07
C GLN A 387 -5.70 -24.77 23.42
N LYS A 388 -6.93 -24.25 23.26
CA LYS A 388 -7.16 -22.88 22.79
C LYS A 388 -6.88 -21.87 23.91
N ILE A 389 -6.13 -20.82 23.57
CA ILE A 389 -5.88 -19.66 24.42
C ILE A 389 -6.98 -18.63 24.17
N ASP A 390 -8.01 -18.65 25.00
CA ASP A 390 -9.14 -17.70 24.96
C ASP A 390 -8.86 -16.39 25.71
N THR A 391 -7.60 -16.11 26.11
CA THR A 391 -7.30 -14.80 26.71
C THR A 391 -7.52 -13.68 25.70
N PRO A 392 -8.23 -12.60 26.07
CA PRO A 392 -8.40 -11.45 25.20
C PRO A 392 -7.03 -10.80 24.94
N VAL A 393 -6.87 -10.25 23.73
CA VAL A 393 -5.68 -9.51 23.33
C VAL A 393 -6.10 -8.08 23.08
N ARG A 394 -5.48 -7.12 23.76
CA ARG A 394 -5.72 -5.69 23.53
C ARG A 394 -4.83 -5.20 22.38
N PHE A 395 -5.43 -4.68 21.34
CA PHE A 395 -4.75 -4.09 20.19
C PHE A 395 -5.25 -2.66 19.96
N PRO A 396 -4.39 -1.71 19.55
CA PRO A 396 -4.78 -0.32 19.35
C PRO A 396 -5.35 -0.08 17.94
N ALA A 397 -6.16 0.96 17.76
CA ALA A 397 -6.63 1.38 16.44
C ALA A 397 -5.48 1.91 15.55
N SER A 398 -4.48 2.55 16.15
CA SER A 398 -3.27 3.02 15.47
C SER A 398 -2.04 2.43 16.11
N LEU A 399 -1.07 2.03 15.29
CA LEU A 399 0.12 1.29 15.70
C LEU A 399 1.37 2.01 15.19
N ASN A 400 2.34 2.22 16.08
CA ASN A 400 3.67 2.68 15.73
C ASN A 400 4.65 1.50 15.81
N MET A 401 5.27 1.16 14.67
CA MET A 401 6.17 0.02 14.55
C MET A 401 7.65 0.34 14.76
N ALA A 402 8.01 1.62 14.90
CA ALA A 402 9.39 2.07 15.02
C ALA A 402 10.20 1.28 16.09
N PRO A 403 9.68 1.05 17.31
CA PRO A 403 10.43 0.36 18.37
C PRO A 403 10.84 -1.07 18.02
N TYR A 404 10.17 -1.71 17.06
CA TYR A 404 10.39 -3.11 16.69
C TYR A 404 11.29 -3.26 15.45
N THR A 405 11.75 -2.14 14.89
CA THR A 405 12.59 -2.15 13.69
C THR A 405 14.07 -2.25 14.03
N THR A 406 14.82 -2.94 13.17
CA THR A 406 16.29 -3.08 13.29
C THR A 406 16.99 -1.72 13.38
N LEU A 407 16.51 -0.74 12.60
CA LEU A 407 17.09 0.60 12.52
C LEU A 407 17.07 1.32 13.88
N VAL A 408 15.95 1.24 14.58
CA VAL A 408 15.76 1.86 15.91
C VAL A 408 16.49 1.07 16.99
N MET A 409 16.36 -0.25 16.98
CA MET A 409 16.96 -1.14 17.99
C MET A 409 18.49 -1.10 18.02
N ASN A 410 19.12 -0.73 16.90
CA ASN A 410 20.57 -0.59 16.81
C ASN A 410 21.08 0.81 17.21
N GLN A 411 20.22 1.82 17.25
CA GLN A 411 20.58 3.20 17.63
C GLN A 411 20.45 3.46 19.13
N SER A 412 19.53 2.77 19.81
CA SER A 412 19.32 2.88 21.27
C SER A 412 20.54 2.53 22.13
N SER A 413 21.66 2.10 21.53
CA SER A 413 22.93 1.82 22.20
C SER A 413 23.96 2.95 22.12
N LYS A 414 23.71 4.07 21.40
CA LYS A 414 24.76 5.09 21.17
C LYS A 414 24.48 6.57 21.41
N ASP A 415 23.26 7.09 21.50
CA ASP A 415 23.05 8.49 21.94
C ASP A 415 21.62 8.66 22.49
N SER A 416 21.54 9.11 23.74
CA SER A 416 20.28 9.37 24.45
C SER A 416 19.90 10.84 24.30
N ASP A 417 19.25 11.20 23.19
CA ASP A 417 18.35 12.36 23.17
C ASP A 417 16.97 11.87 22.67
N GLY A 418 16.08 11.67 23.64
CA GLY A 418 14.82 10.97 23.44
C GLY A 418 13.79 11.84 22.75
N SER A 419 13.43 11.50 21.51
CA SER A 419 12.06 11.65 20.97
C SER A 419 11.95 11.36 19.47
N THR A 420 13.06 11.31 18.72
CA THR A 420 13.00 11.25 17.25
C THR A 420 13.51 9.91 16.73
N TYR A 421 12.61 9.05 16.24
CA TYR A 421 13.00 7.86 15.48
C TYR A 421 13.71 8.28 14.17
N PRO A 422 14.66 7.48 13.66
CA PRO A 422 15.29 7.75 12.38
C PRO A 422 14.27 7.75 11.24
N GLY A 423 14.25 8.82 10.46
CA GLY A 423 13.32 9.01 9.35
C GLY A 423 11.96 9.60 9.75
N PRO A 424 11.09 9.93 8.78
CA PRO A 424 9.79 10.52 9.07
C PRO A 424 8.91 9.58 9.88
N GLN A 425 8.16 10.10 10.86
CA GLN A 425 7.23 9.33 11.68
C GLN A 425 6.21 8.53 10.83
N ALA A 426 5.78 9.12 9.71
CA ALA A 426 4.92 8.50 8.70
C ALA A 426 5.41 7.14 8.18
N MET A 427 6.71 6.84 8.30
CA MET A 427 7.30 5.56 7.91
C MET A 427 6.80 4.40 8.80
N TYR A 428 6.43 4.69 10.05
CA TYR A 428 6.17 3.69 11.09
C TYR A 428 4.71 3.64 11.55
N GLU A 429 3.87 4.54 11.06
CA GLU A 429 2.47 4.66 11.46
C GLU A 429 1.55 3.79 10.61
N TYR A 430 0.72 3.00 11.31
CA TYR A 430 -0.29 2.14 10.72
C TYR A 430 -1.64 2.35 11.38
N ASP A 431 -2.70 2.16 10.60
CA ASP A 431 -4.08 2.16 11.07
C ASP A 431 -4.74 0.80 10.85
N LEU A 432 -5.47 0.34 11.86
CA LEU A 432 -6.24 -0.89 11.82
C LEU A 432 -7.36 -0.74 10.79
N PHE A 433 -7.52 -1.73 9.92
CA PHE A 433 -8.62 -1.75 8.96
C PHE A 433 -9.40 -3.06 8.94
N ALA A 434 -8.84 -4.17 9.43
CA ALA A 434 -9.59 -5.42 9.56
C ALA A 434 -9.13 -6.25 10.78
N VAL A 435 -10.07 -6.99 11.38
CA VAL A 435 -9.84 -7.90 12.50
C VAL A 435 -10.67 -9.16 12.29
N ILE A 436 -10.01 -10.31 12.26
CA ILE A 436 -10.67 -11.62 12.21
C ILE A 436 -10.76 -12.15 13.62
N ASN A 437 -11.94 -12.63 14.01
CA ASN A 437 -12.19 -13.29 15.29
C ASN A 437 -12.43 -14.78 15.08
N HIS A 438 -12.15 -15.56 16.12
CA HIS A 438 -12.48 -16.97 16.16
C HIS A 438 -13.21 -17.31 17.47
N GLU A 439 -14.48 -17.65 17.34
CA GLU A 439 -15.36 -18.07 18.43
C GLU A 439 -15.50 -19.61 18.40
N GLY A 440 -15.56 -20.28 19.56
CA GLY A 440 -15.63 -21.75 19.63
C GLY A 440 -14.31 -22.47 19.90
N GLN A 441 -14.30 -23.80 19.76
CA GLN A 441 -13.17 -24.68 20.06
C GLN A 441 -12.26 -24.84 18.83
N MET A 442 -11.10 -25.49 19.00
CA MET A 442 -10.13 -25.68 17.90
C MET A 442 -10.71 -26.47 16.72
N ASP A 443 -11.48 -27.52 17.00
CA ASP A 443 -12.05 -28.43 15.97
C ASP A 443 -13.49 -28.08 15.58
N ASN A 444 -14.11 -27.11 16.26
CA ASN A 444 -15.46 -26.65 15.97
C ASN A 444 -15.61 -25.18 16.38
N GLY A 445 -15.31 -24.29 15.44
CA GLY A 445 -15.35 -22.86 15.65
C GLY A 445 -15.97 -22.11 14.48
N HIS A 446 -16.15 -20.81 14.68
CA HIS A 446 -16.74 -19.90 13.72
C HIS A 446 -15.90 -18.63 13.61
N TYR A 447 -15.61 -18.25 12.37
CA TYR A 447 -14.85 -17.05 12.07
C TYR A 447 -15.78 -15.89 11.71
N THR A 448 -15.54 -14.73 12.31
CA THR A 448 -16.20 -13.47 11.95
C THR A 448 -15.17 -12.39 11.68
N ASN A 449 -15.52 -11.36 10.91
CA ASN A 449 -14.61 -10.28 10.54
C ASN A 449 -15.19 -8.92 10.90
N PHE A 450 -14.36 -8.03 11.45
CA PHE A 450 -14.64 -6.60 11.48
C PHE A 450 -13.79 -5.92 10.41
N ALA A 451 -14.39 -5.09 9.56
CA ALA A 451 -13.63 -4.29 8.61
C ALA A 451 -14.07 -2.82 8.63
N ARG A 452 -13.11 -1.94 8.39
CA ARG A 452 -13.31 -0.50 8.28
C ARG A 452 -13.56 -0.13 6.83
N PHE A 453 -14.67 0.57 6.59
CA PHE A 453 -14.96 1.18 5.32
C PHE A 453 -15.14 2.68 5.53
N ARG A 454 -14.24 3.47 4.94
CA ARG A 454 -14.11 4.91 5.23
C ARG A 454 -13.87 5.11 6.74
N ASP A 455 -14.79 5.75 7.43
CA ASP A 455 -14.72 6.02 8.88
C ASP A 455 -15.73 5.18 9.69
N GLU A 456 -16.40 4.23 9.05
CA GLU A 456 -17.35 3.33 9.68
C GLU A 456 -16.81 1.91 9.81
N TRP A 457 -17.27 1.20 10.83
CA TRP A 457 -16.92 -0.20 11.09
C TRP A 457 -18.11 -1.10 10.82
N TYR A 458 -17.85 -2.26 10.22
CA TYR A 458 -18.85 -3.26 9.90
C TYR A 458 -18.41 -4.62 10.44
N ARG A 459 -19.36 -5.41 10.94
CA ARG A 459 -19.17 -6.82 11.29
C ARG A 459 -19.75 -7.69 10.18
N PHE A 460 -18.93 -8.58 9.66
CA PHE A 460 -19.25 -9.58 8.66
C PHE A 460 -19.31 -10.94 9.35
N ASP A 461 -20.49 -11.53 9.30
CA ASP A 461 -20.78 -12.87 9.78
C ASP A 461 -21.44 -13.62 8.62
N ASP A 462 -20.58 -14.18 7.75
CA ASP A 462 -20.96 -14.74 6.46
C ASP A 462 -21.85 -13.79 5.64
N ASP A 463 -23.12 -14.14 5.47
CA ASP A 463 -24.10 -13.41 4.68
C ASP A 463 -24.60 -12.14 5.39
N LYS A 464 -24.43 -12.07 6.71
CA LYS A 464 -24.91 -10.96 7.54
C LYS A 464 -23.85 -9.88 7.65
N VAL A 465 -24.20 -8.69 7.16
CA VAL A 465 -23.41 -7.46 7.32
C VAL A 465 -24.14 -6.55 8.29
N THR A 466 -23.47 -6.19 9.39
CA THR A 466 -24.05 -5.32 10.43
C THR A 466 -23.14 -4.13 10.68
N LEU A 467 -23.74 -2.95 10.88
CA LEU A 467 -23.01 -1.77 11.30
C LEU A 467 -22.48 -1.98 12.73
N SER A 468 -21.25 -1.55 12.96
CA SER A 468 -20.55 -1.71 14.23
C SER A 468 -19.76 -0.44 14.58
N THR A 469 -19.06 -0.49 15.70
CA THR A 469 -18.20 0.59 16.19
C THR A 469 -16.76 0.12 16.33
N LEU A 470 -15.82 1.07 16.31
CA LEU A 470 -14.42 0.79 16.64
C LEU A 470 -14.31 0.15 18.03
N GLY A 471 -15.05 0.63 19.03
CA GLY A 471 -15.04 0.08 20.38
C GLY A 471 -15.44 -1.40 20.43
N ALA A 472 -16.46 -1.80 19.69
CA ALA A 472 -16.86 -3.21 19.58
C ALA A 472 -15.79 -4.08 18.90
N CYS A 473 -15.13 -3.54 17.86
CA CYS A 473 -14.00 -4.19 17.20
C CYS A 473 -12.81 -4.37 18.17
N LEU A 474 -12.40 -3.33 18.90
CA LEU A 474 -11.25 -3.39 19.81
C LEU A 474 -11.45 -4.32 21.02
N ASN A 475 -12.71 -4.61 21.38
CA ASN A 475 -13.07 -5.53 22.46
C ASN A 475 -13.32 -6.97 22.00
N SER A 476 -13.13 -7.27 20.70
CA SER A 476 -13.38 -8.60 20.15
C SER A 476 -12.24 -9.58 20.42
N ASN A 477 -12.53 -10.88 20.28
CA ASN A 477 -11.54 -11.95 20.43
C ASN A 477 -10.72 -12.11 19.14
N ALA A 478 -9.80 -11.18 18.90
CA ALA A 478 -8.98 -11.16 17.69
C ALA A 478 -8.12 -12.41 17.54
N TYR A 479 -8.28 -13.10 16.42
CA TYR A 479 -7.41 -14.15 15.91
C TYR A 479 -6.32 -13.57 14.99
N MET A 480 -6.71 -12.67 14.08
CA MET A 480 -5.78 -11.91 13.23
C MET A 480 -6.14 -10.43 13.20
N CYS A 481 -5.12 -9.57 13.10
CA CYS A 481 -5.30 -8.13 12.90
C CYS A 481 -4.54 -7.66 11.66
N PHE A 482 -5.18 -6.78 10.88
CA PHE A 482 -4.60 -6.19 9.68
C PHE A 482 -4.50 -4.67 9.80
N TYR A 483 -3.31 -4.17 9.54
CA TYR A 483 -2.92 -2.78 9.68
C TYR A 483 -2.36 -2.27 8.37
N VAL A 484 -2.84 -1.13 7.88
CA VAL A 484 -2.34 -0.49 6.66
C VAL A 484 -1.51 0.74 7.03
N LYS A 485 -0.40 0.97 6.32
CA LYS A 485 0.44 2.15 6.55
C LYS A 485 -0.38 3.41 6.30
N ARG A 486 -0.37 4.35 7.26
CA ARG A 486 -1.15 5.60 7.19
C ARG A 486 -0.73 6.46 5.99
N HIS A 487 0.57 6.44 5.68
CA HIS A 487 1.16 7.16 4.57
C HIS A 487 1.89 6.19 3.64
N LEU A 488 1.33 5.99 2.45
CA LEU A 488 1.95 5.19 1.41
C LEU A 488 2.97 6.05 0.66
N GLU A 489 4.23 5.63 0.68
CA GLU A 489 5.28 6.23 -0.15
C GLU A 489 5.16 5.64 -1.55
N TYR A 490 4.58 6.40 -2.48
CA TYR A 490 4.55 6.03 -3.89
C TYR A 490 5.96 6.15 -4.47
N LYS A 491 6.71 5.04 -4.48
CA LYS A 491 7.89 4.94 -5.34
C LYS A 491 7.38 4.86 -6.79
N PRO A 492 7.86 5.71 -7.71
CA PRO A 492 7.43 5.65 -9.11
C PRO A 492 7.66 4.23 -9.62
N ASN A 493 6.69 3.70 -10.38
CA ASN A 493 6.76 2.38 -11.00
C ASN A 493 8.07 2.25 -11.79
N MET A 494 9.09 1.63 -11.20
CA MET A 494 10.26 1.22 -11.96
C MET A 494 9.77 0.18 -12.96
N LYS A 495 9.88 0.49 -14.27
CA LYS A 495 9.67 -0.52 -15.30
C LYS A 495 10.61 -1.69 -14.97
N PRO A 496 10.07 -2.88 -14.67
CA PRO A 496 10.90 -4.02 -14.32
C PRO A 496 11.92 -4.28 -15.42
N THR A 497 13.14 -4.66 -15.06
CA THR A 497 14.21 -4.92 -16.03
C THR A 497 13.77 -5.87 -17.12
N TYR A 498 12.94 -6.89 -16.82
CA TYR A 498 12.41 -7.80 -17.84
C TYR A 498 11.46 -7.15 -18.85
N ARG A 499 10.70 -6.11 -18.47
CA ARG A 499 9.89 -5.32 -19.42
C ARG A 499 10.80 -4.47 -20.29
N VAL A 500 11.85 -3.88 -19.71
CA VAL A 500 12.85 -3.13 -20.48
C VAL A 500 13.57 -4.04 -21.47
N THR A 501 13.98 -5.24 -21.05
CA THR A 501 14.62 -6.23 -21.91
C THR A 501 13.67 -6.69 -23.02
N ARG A 502 12.42 -7.03 -22.69
CA ARG A 502 11.43 -7.47 -23.68
C ARG A 502 11.06 -6.36 -24.67
N ASP A 503 10.89 -5.14 -24.20
CA ASP A 503 10.62 -3.97 -25.05
C ASP A 503 11.83 -3.73 -25.98
N ASN A 504 13.06 -3.89 -25.47
CA ASN A 504 14.29 -3.78 -26.28
C ASN A 504 14.41 -4.90 -27.31
N ASP A 505 14.04 -6.13 -26.97
CA ASP A 505 14.09 -7.27 -27.89
C ASP A 505 13.07 -7.11 -29.02
N ILE A 506 11.84 -6.65 -28.71
CA ILE A 506 10.82 -6.33 -29.70
C ILE A 506 11.31 -5.22 -30.65
N VAL A 507 11.97 -4.19 -30.13
CA VAL A 507 12.56 -3.12 -30.95
C VAL A 507 13.65 -3.65 -31.88
N ARG A 508 14.55 -4.52 -31.38
CA ARG A 508 15.61 -5.14 -32.20
C ARG A 508 15.04 -6.01 -33.32
N GLU A 509 13.96 -6.75 -33.05
CA GLU A 509 13.29 -7.58 -34.04
C GLU A 509 12.63 -6.72 -35.14
N GLN A 510 11.95 -5.64 -34.76
CA GLN A 510 11.36 -4.68 -35.71
C GLN A 510 12.42 -3.94 -36.55
N GLU A 511 13.57 -3.62 -35.98
CA GLU A 511 14.69 -3.03 -36.73
C GLU A 511 15.28 -4.02 -37.75
N GLN A 512 15.42 -5.29 -37.37
CA GLN A 512 15.86 -6.34 -38.29
C GLN A 512 14.88 -6.57 -39.44
N GLU A 513 13.57 -6.57 -39.18
CA GLU A 513 12.56 -6.68 -40.24
C GLU A 513 12.59 -5.47 -41.20
N LYS A 514 12.74 -4.25 -40.67
CA LYS A 514 12.88 -3.06 -41.53
C LYS A 514 14.13 -3.08 -42.39
N LEU A 515 15.25 -3.55 -41.86
CA LEU A 515 16.49 -3.69 -42.63
C LEU A 515 16.34 -4.72 -43.76
N LYS A 516 15.66 -5.84 -43.49
CA LYS A 516 15.33 -6.84 -44.51
C LYS A 516 14.41 -6.29 -45.60
N GLU A 517 13.39 -5.52 -45.22
CA GLU A 517 12.48 -4.92 -46.20
C GLU A 517 13.16 -3.84 -47.05
N MET A 518 14.03 -3.02 -46.46
CA MET A 518 14.84 -2.06 -47.23
C MET A 518 15.82 -2.75 -48.18
N ALA A 519 16.43 -3.86 -47.76
CA ALA A 519 17.29 -4.64 -48.65
C ALA A 519 16.50 -5.24 -49.82
N ARG A 520 15.31 -5.78 -49.55
CA ARG A 520 14.40 -6.31 -50.58
C ARG A 520 13.94 -5.21 -51.56
N GLN A 521 13.60 -4.04 -51.05
CA GLN A 521 13.22 -2.90 -51.90
C GLN A 521 14.39 -2.45 -52.78
N LYS A 522 15.61 -2.42 -52.23
CA LYS A 522 16.81 -2.07 -53.00
C LYS A 522 17.10 -3.09 -54.11
N GLU A 523 16.94 -4.38 -53.86
CA GLU A 523 17.09 -5.41 -54.90
C GLU A 523 16.06 -5.24 -56.04
N VAL A 524 14.83 -4.88 -55.71
CA VAL A 524 13.78 -4.58 -56.70
C VAL A 524 14.13 -3.32 -57.50
N ASP A 525 14.60 -2.26 -56.84
CA ASP A 525 14.99 -1.01 -57.49
C ASP A 525 16.22 -1.22 -58.40
N ASP A 526 17.23 -1.97 -57.95
CA ASP A 526 18.43 -2.30 -58.73
C ASP A 526 18.07 -3.17 -59.96
N ALA A 527 17.15 -4.12 -59.82
CA ALA A 527 16.65 -4.93 -60.94
C ALA A 527 15.84 -4.10 -61.96
N LEU A 528 15.03 -3.15 -61.48
CA LEU A 528 14.28 -2.23 -62.35
C LEU A 528 15.24 -1.32 -63.13
N MET A 529 16.27 -0.79 -62.47
CA MET A 529 17.29 0.05 -63.11
C MET A 529 18.13 -0.73 -64.13
N ALA A 530 18.45 -2.00 -63.85
CA ALA A 530 19.14 -2.87 -64.80
C ALA A 530 18.30 -3.18 -66.05
N THR A 531 16.97 -3.23 -65.91
CA THR A 531 16.05 -3.45 -67.04
C THR A 531 15.94 -2.19 -67.91
N ILE A 532 15.92 -0.99 -67.29
CA ILE A 532 15.87 0.30 -68.01
C ILE A 532 17.19 0.62 -68.73
N ALA A 533 18.33 0.14 -68.22
CA ALA A 533 19.64 0.35 -68.84
C ALA A 533 19.98 -0.70 -69.94
N GLY A 534 19.12 -1.69 -70.16
CA GLY A 534 19.30 -2.77 -71.13
C GLY A 534 18.54 -2.60 -72.45
N ASP A 535 17.72 -1.55 -72.59
CA ASP A 535 17.11 -1.06 -73.84
C ASP A 535 17.87 0.20 -74.32
#